data_AF-A0A838D823-F1
#
_entry.id   AF-A0A838D823-F1
#
_cell.length_a   1.000
_cell.length_b   1.000
_cell.length_c   1.000
_cell.angle_alpha   90.00
_cell.angle_beta   90.00
_cell.angle_gamma   90.00
#
_symmetry.space_group_name_H-M   'P 1'
#
loop_
_entity.id
_entity.type
_entity.pdbx_description
1 polymer ?
#
loop_
_entity_poly.entity_id
_entity_poly.type
_entity_poly.pdbx_seq_one_letter_code
_entity_poly.pdbx_strand_id
1 'polypeptide(L)' 'MSSQHGLYFPGGGTVYKTFTFESSDVPIGTEFDVNIDYGDDYNQFQFSENSPEKRPILIQFIIQ' A
#
# COMPACT_ATOMS: atom_id res chain seq x y z
N MET A 1 12.19 -6.35 -26.88
CA MET A 1 11.11 -7.28 -26.51
C MET A 1 10.80 -7.04 -25.05
N SER A 2 9.68 -6.38 -24.77
CA SER A 2 9.21 -6.17 -23.39
C SER A 2 8.60 -7.49 -22.92
N SER A 3 9.17 -8.14 -21.91
CA SER A 3 8.52 -9.29 -21.29
C SER A 3 7.33 -8.76 -20.50
N GLN A 4 6.15 -8.87 -21.10
CA GLN A 4 4.87 -8.73 -20.43
C GLN A 4 4.76 -9.87 -19.41
N HIS A 5 5.38 -9.70 -18.24
CA HIS A 5 5.04 -10.51 -17.08
C HIS A 5 3.64 -10.06 -16.69
N GLY A 6 2.62 -10.65 -17.31
CA GLY A 6 1.25 -10.53 -16.83
C GLY A 6 1.27 -10.84 -15.34
N LEU A 7 0.74 -9.92 -14.54
CA LEU A 7 0.84 -9.97 -13.09
C LEU A 7 0.16 -11.24 -12.60
N TYR A 8 0.95 -12.28 -12.33
CA TYR A 8 0.43 -13.52 -11.80
C TYR A 8 0.27 -13.36 -10.29
N PHE A 9 -0.94 -13.02 -9.86
CA PHE A 9 -1.33 -13.13 -8.46
C PHE A 9 -1.92 -14.53 -8.24
N PRO A 10 -1.33 -15.38 -7.37
CA PRO A 10 -1.94 -16.65 -7.06
C PRO A 10 -3.30 -16.41 -6.41
N GLY A 11 -4.37 -16.91 -7.05
CA GLY A 11 -5.74 -16.72 -6.59
C GLY A 11 -5.92 -17.18 -5.13
N GLY A 12 -6.60 -16.36 -4.33
CA GLY A 12 -6.83 -16.62 -2.90
C GLY A 12 -5.64 -16.31 -1.98
N GLY A 13 -4.52 -15.80 -2.52
CA GLY A 13 -3.40 -15.32 -1.71
C GLY A 13 -3.69 -13.98 -1.04
N THR A 14 -3.23 -13.79 0.20
CA THR A 14 -3.18 -12.46 0.83
C THR A 14 -1.74 -11.97 0.81
N VAL A 15 -1.52 -10.74 0.33
CA VAL A 15 -0.23 -10.05 0.40
C VAL A 15 -0.31 -9.00 1.49
N TYR A 16 0.59 -9.08 2.46
CA TYR A 16 0.76 -8.07 3.50
C TYR A 16 1.99 -7.20 3.16
N LYS A 17 1.82 -5.89 3.17
CA LYS A 17 2.92 -4.93 3.03
C LYS A 17 2.91 -4.00 4.23
N THR A 18 4.08 -3.84 4.84
CA THR A 18 4.30 -2.88 5.91
C THR A 18 5.11 -1.71 5.34
N PHE A 19 4.58 -0.51 5.51
CA PHE A 19 5.28 0.73 5.19
C PHE A 19 5.69 1.39 6.51
N THR A 20 6.96 1.76 6.61
CA THR A 20 7.50 2.48 7.75
C THR A 20 8.07 3.79 7.23
N PHE A 21 7.64 4.88 7.85
CA PHE A 21 8.07 6.23 7.52
C PHE A 21 8.92 6.76 8.66
N GLU A 22 9.99 7.48 8.34
CA GLU A 22 10.71 8.25 9.34
C GLU A 22 9.83 9.43 9.79
N SER A 23 9.93 9.80 11.06
CA SER A 23 9.14 10.91 11.60
C SER A 23 9.50 12.27 10.99
N SER A 24 10.69 12.39 10.38
CA SER A 24 11.10 13.55 9.59
C SER A 24 10.36 13.66 8.26
N ASP A 25 9.98 12.53 7.66
CA ASP A 25 9.40 12.46 6.33
C ASP A 25 7.89 12.63 6.39
N VAL A 26 7.27 12.12 7.46
CA VAL A 26 5.84 12.29 7.75
C VAL A 26 5.67 12.77 9.19
N PRO A 27 5.80 14.08 9.48
CA PRO A 27 5.59 14.63 10.81
C PRO A 27 4.17 14.39 11.34
N ILE A 28 3.98 14.50 12.66
CA ILE A 28 2.64 14.41 13.28
C ILE A 28 1.69 15.46 12.68
N GLY A 29 0.47 15.03 12.35
CA GLY A 29 -0.55 15.83 11.68
C GLY A 29 -0.40 15.89 10.16
N THR A 30 0.61 15.21 9.60
CA THR A 30 0.80 15.14 8.15
C THR A 30 -0.02 14.00 7.56
N GLU A 31 -0.82 14.35 6.58
CA GLU A 31 -1.58 13.41 5.76
C GLU A 31 -0.67 12.72 4.73
N PHE A 32 -0.94 11.45 4.45
CA PHE A 32 -0.20 10.68 3.46
C PHE A 32 -1.10 9.66 2.77
N ASP A 33 -0.78 9.35 1.52
CA ASP A 33 -1.41 8.29 0.76
C ASP A 33 -0.43 7.15 0.48
N VAL A 34 -0.94 5.93 0.56
CA VAL A 34 -0.25 4.73 0.08
C VAL A 34 -0.98 4.27 -1.18
N ASN A 35 -0.32 4.40 -2.32
CA ASN A 35 -0.79 3.85 -3.58
C ASN A 35 0.07 2.63 -3.95
N ILE A 36 -0.58 1.48 -4.10
CA ILE A 36 0.05 0.29 -4.66
C ILE A 36 -0.46 0.14 -6.08
N ASP A 37 0.41 0.43 -7.02
CA ASP A 37 0.21 0.19 -8.44
C ASP A 37 0.74 -1.20 -8.78
N TYR A 38 -0.16 -2.09 -9.19
CA TYR A 38 0.21 -3.41 -9.66
C TYR A 38 0.47 -3.41 -11.17
N GLY A 39 0.01 -2.43 -11.95
CA GLY A 39 -0.03 -2.44 -13.41
C GLY A 39 -1.37 -2.92 -13.98
N ASP A 40 -1.54 -2.83 -15.31
CA ASP A 40 -2.74 -3.28 -16.05
C ASP A 40 -4.09 -2.82 -15.45
N ASP A 41 -4.17 -1.54 -15.07
CA ASP A 41 -5.34 -0.88 -14.45
C ASP A 41 -5.72 -1.37 -13.03
N TYR A 42 -4.85 -2.14 -12.37
CA TYR A 42 -5.04 -2.55 -10.97
C TYR A 42 -4.23 -1.68 -10.02
N ASN A 43 -4.90 -0.75 -9.34
CA ASN A 43 -4.33 0.03 -8.26
C ASN A 43 -5.19 -0.04 -7.00
N GLN A 44 -4.53 0.06 -5.84
CA GLN A 44 -5.22 0.16 -4.56
C GLN A 44 -4.63 1.34 -3.78
N PHE A 45 -5.51 2.23 -3.31
CA PHE A 45 -5.12 3.44 -2.61
C PHE A 45 -5.66 3.41 -1.18
N GLN A 46 -4.88 3.91 -0.23
CA GLN A 46 -5.30 4.15 1.13
C GLN A 46 -4.80 5.51 1.59
N PHE A 47 -5.73 6.34 2.05
CA PHE A 47 -5.42 7.60 2.71
C PHE A 47 -5.24 7.40 4.21
N SER A 48 -4.29 8.11 4.80
CA SER A 48 -4.02 8.12 6.23
C SER A 48 -3.38 9.43 6.67
N GLU A 49 -3.13 9.56 7.97
CA GLU A 49 -2.48 10.72 8.59
C GLU A 49 -1.67 10.21 9.78
N ASN A 50 -0.47 10.75 9.95
CA ASN A 50 0.35 10.44 11.11
C ASN A 50 -0.23 11.10 12.37
N SER A 51 -0.81 10.29 13.26
CA SER A 51 -1.31 10.75 14.55
C SER A 51 -0.80 9.83 15.66
N PRO A 52 -0.28 10.36 16.78
CA PRO A 52 0.19 9.55 17.91
C PRO A 52 -0.92 8.71 18.56
N GLU A 53 -2.18 9.04 18.30
CA GLU A 53 -3.35 8.31 18.80
C GLU A 53 -3.73 7.13 17.89
N LYS A 54 -3.23 7.12 16.64
CA LYS A 54 -3.48 6.05 15.67
C LYS A 54 -2.48 4.92 15.90
N ARG A 55 -3.02 3.70 16.05
CA ARG A 55 -2.21 2.47 16.01
C ARG A 55 -1.67 2.25 14.58
N PRO A 56 -0.57 1.49 14.41
CA PRO A 56 -0.16 1.02 13.10
C PRO A 56 -1.35 0.42 12.36
N ILE A 57 -1.63 0.95 11.18
CA ILE A 57 -2.77 0.51 10.37
C ILE A 57 -2.29 -0.67 9.53
N LEU A 58 -2.94 -1.82 9.71
CA LEU A 58 -2.79 -2.93 8.78
C LEU A 58 -3.71 -2.65 7.59
N ILE A 59 -3.12 -2.40 6.43
CA ILE A 59 -3.89 -2.27 5.18
C ILE A 59 -3.89 -3.65 4.52
N GLN A 60 -5.05 -4.29 4.49
CA GLN A 60 -5.23 -5.58 3.83
C GLN A 60 -5.80 -5.36 2.43
N PHE A 61 -5.05 -5.80 1.43
CA PHE A 61 -5.46 -5.78 0.04
C PHE A 61 -5.80 -7.21 -0.38
N ILE A 62 -7.05 -7.44 -0.77
CA ILE A 62 -7.49 -8.73 -1.33
C ILE A 62 -7.35 -8.62 -2.83
N ILE A 63 -6.56 -9.51 -3.42
CA ILE A 63 -6.42 -9.63 -4.87
C ILE A 63 -7.35 -10.76 -5.31
N GLN A 64 -8.31 -10.44 -6.18
CA GLN A 64 -9.29 -11.38 -6.74
C GLN A 64 -8.92 -11.78 -8.16
#